data_AF-A0A7G3L3Q4-F1
#
_entry.id   AF-A0A7G3L3Q4-F1
#
_cell.length_a   1.000
_cell.length_b   1.000
_cell.length_c   1.000
_cell.angle_alpha   90.00
_cell.angle_beta   90.00
_cell.angle_gamma   90.00
#
_symmetry.space_group_name_H-M   'P 1'
#
loop_
_entity.id
_entity.type
_entity.pdbx_description
1 polymer ?
#
loop_
_entity_poly.entity_id
_entity_poly.type
_entity_poly.pdbx_seq_one_letter_code
_entity_poly.pdbx_strand_id
1 'polypeptide(L)'
;MRYIRLCIISLLATLPLAVHASPQPLEQIKQSESQLSGRVGMIEMDLASGRTLTARRADERFPMMSTFKVVLCGAVLARWMPVTNSWSERSTIASRIWWTTRRSAKTPCRRHDGRRTLRRRHYHER
;
A
#
# COMPACT_ATOMS: atom_id res chain seq x y z
N MET A 1 24.55 -56.20 11.64
CA MET A 1 24.59 -55.56 10.30
C MET A 1 23.22 -55.09 9.79
N ARG A 2 22.13 -55.88 9.86
CA ARG A 2 20.78 -55.48 9.34
C ARG A 2 20.11 -54.32 10.08
N TYR A 3 20.24 -54.25 11.41
CA TYR A 3 19.59 -53.21 12.23
C TYR A 3 20.19 -51.81 12.03
N ILE A 4 21.50 -51.72 11.76
CA ILE A 4 22.19 -50.46 11.45
C ILE A 4 21.66 -49.84 10.15
N ARG A 5 21.43 -50.68 9.12
CA ARG A 5 20.82 -50.22 7.86
C ARG A 5 19.38 -49.72 8.05
N LEU A 6 18.60 -50.38 8.90
CA LEU A 6 17.23 -49.95 9.21
C LEU A 6 17.19 -48.63 9.99
N CYS A 7 18.12 -48.41 10.93
CA CYS A 7 18.26 -47.13 11.63
C CYS A 7 18.68 -45.99 10.68
N ILE A 8 19.60 -46.25 9.74
CA ILE A 8 20.01 -45.25 8.74
C ILE A 8 18.85 -44.86 7.82
N ILE A 9 18.04 -45.83 7.37
CA ILE A 9 16.88 -45.55 6.51
C ILE A 9 15.80 -44.76 7.27
N SER A 10 15.56 -45.08 8.54
CA SER A 10 14.63 -44.32 9.39
C SER A 10 15.11 -42.90 9.69
N LEU A 11 16.43 -42.69 9.78
CA LEU A 11 17.03 -41.38 10.03
C LEU A 11 17.03 -40.49 8.77
N LEU A 12 17.21 -41.06 7.57
CA LEU A 12 17.09 -40.31 6.32
C LEU A 12 15.62 -39.98 5.96
N ALA A 13 14.66 -40.83 6.35
CA ALA A 13 13.24 -40.62 6.04
C ALA A 13 12.58 -39.49 6.85
N THR A 14 13.14 -39.11 8.01
CA THR A 14 12.65 -38.00 8.84
C THR A 14 13.30 -36.66 8.52
N LEU A 15 14.34 -36.64 7.67
CA LEU A 15 15.10 -35.43 7.36
C LEU A 15 14.49 -34.43 6.35
N PRO A 16 13.47 -34.72 5.52
CA PRO A 16 12.96 -33.71 4.59
C PRO A 16 11.77 -32.96 5.19
N LEU A 17 11.97 -32.34 6.36
CA LEU A 17 11.23 -31.11 6.65
C LEU A 17 11.90 -30.02 5.84
N ALA A 18 11.51 -29.92 4.57
CA ALA A 18 11.87 -28.80 3.72
C ALA A 18 11.32 -27.52 4.39
N VAL A 19 12.17 -26.87 5.16
CA VAL A 19 12.04 -25.46 5.53
C VAL A 19 11.87 -24.73 4.21
N HIS A 20 10.62 -24.38 3.90
CA HIS A 20 10.33 -23.44 2.84
C HIS A 20 10.80 -22.08 3.36
N ALA A 21 12.09 -21.83 3.20
CA ALA A 21 12.61 -20.48 3.34
C ALA A 21 11.93 -19.67 2.23
N SER A 22 10.97 -18.80 2.63
CA SER A 22 10.48 -17.76 1.73
C SER A 22 11.69 -17.09 1.10
N PRO A 23 11.68 -16.80 -0.23
CA PRO A 23 12.79 -16.13 -0.87
C PRO A 23 13.15 -14.89 -0.05
N GLN A 24 14.45 -14.71 0.17
CA GLN A 24 14.94 -13.58 0.96
C GLN A 24 14.34 -12.29 0.38
N PRO A 25 13.87 -11.34 1.22
CA PRO A 25 13.18 -10.13 0.76
C PRO A 25 13.94 -9.36 -0.34
N LEU A 26 15.27 -9.42 -0.31
CA LEU A 26 16.15 -8.82 -1.31
C LEU A 26 15.98 -9.45 -2.72
N GLU A 27 15.80 -10.77 -2.81
CA GLU A 27 15.64 -11.46 -4.08
C GLU A 27 14.29 -11.14 -4.73
N GLN A 28 13.22 -11.07 -3.93
CA GLN A 28 11.91 -10.63 -4.42
C GLN A 28 11.94 -9.19 -4.94
N ILE A 29 12.73 -8.32 -4.30
CA ILE A 29 12.87 -6.92 -4.72
C ILE A 29 13.68 -6.81 -6.00
N LYS A 30 14.76 -7.59 -6.17
CA LYS A 30 15.49 -7.65 -7.45
C LYS A 30 14.60 -8.13 -8.59
N GLN A 31 13.79 -9.16 -8.34
CA GLN A 31 12.80 -9.64 -9.29
C GLN A 31 11.79 -8.54 -9.64
N SER A 32 11.32 -7.79 -8.64
CA SER A 32 10.41 -6.65 -8.83
C SER A 32 11.06 -5.52 -9.63
N GLU A 33 12.33 -5.17 -9.37
CA GLU A 33 13.09 -4.19 -10.16
C GLU A 33 13.15 -4.60 -11.63
N SER A 34 13.41 -5.88 -11.91
CA SER A 34 13.44 -6.43 -13.28
C SER A 34 12.06 -6.40 -13.94
N GLN A 35 11.00 -6.79 -13.23
CA GLN A 35 9.63 -6.82 -13.78
C GLN A 35 9.10 -5.42 -14.09
N LEU A 36 9.40 -4.45 -13.22
CA LEU A 36 8.96 -3.06 -13.38
C LEU A 36 9.83 -2.28 -14.37
N SER A 37 10.97 -2.83 -14.80
CA SER A 37 12.01 -2.10 -15.54
C SER A 37 12.32 -0.76 -14.87
N GLY A 38 12.43 -0.78 -13.54
CA GLY A 38 12.44 0.41 -12.71
C GLY A 38 13.31 0.25 -11.46
N ARG A 39 13.35 1.29 -10.63
CA ARG A 39 14.11 1.31 -9.38
C ARG A 39 13.17 1.16 -8.19
N VAL A 40 13.56 0.33 -7.23
CA VAL A 40 12.80 0.12 -5.99
C VAL A 40 13.68 0.46 -4.80
N GLY A 41 13.24 1.44 -4.00
CA GLY A 41 13.85 1.80 -2.72
C GLY A 41 13.08 1.16 -1.56
N MET A 42 13.78 0.56 -0.62
CA MET A 42 13.21 -0.12 0.55
C MET A 42 14.14 0.07 1.75
N ILE A 43 13.54 0.27 2.92
CA ILE A 43 14.21 0.18 4.21
C ILE A 43 13.29 -0.50 5.21
N GLU A 44 13.84 -1.48 5.92
CA GLU A 44 13.19 -2.16 7.03
C GLU A 44 13.93 -1.77 8.30
N MET A 45 13.21 -1.22 9.27
CA MET A 45 13.77 -0.69 10.50
C MET A 45 13.00 -1.25 11.69
N ASP A 46 13.73 -1.69 12.72
CA ASP A 46 13.13 -2.00 14.01
C ASP A 46 12.66 -0.71 14.68
N LEU A 47 11.36 -0.64 14.97
CA LEU A 47 10.73 0.58 15.48
C LEU A 47 11.15 0.88 16.93
N ALA A 48 11.53 -0.14 17.71
CA ALA A 48 11.95 0.04 19.09
C ALA A 48 13.40 0.55 19.20
N SER A 49 14.33 -0.07 18.47
CA SER A 49 15.74 0.31 18.52
C SER A 49 16.17 1.34 17.47
N GLY A 50 15.35 1.58 16.44
CA GLY A 50 15.72 2.36 15.26
C GLY A 50 16.75 1.67 14.36
N ARG A 51 17.09 0.40 14.63
CA ARG A 51 18.11 -0.32 13.87
C ARG A 51 17.57 -0.70 12.49
N THR A 52 18.34 -0.40 11.44
CA THR A 52 18.04 -0.87 10.09
C THR A 52 18.33 -2.37 10.02
N LEU A 53 17.31 -3.16 9.68
CA LEU A 53 17.42 -4.62 9.50
C LEU A 53 17.84 -4.94 8.07
N THR A 54 17.20 -4.30 7.09
CA THR A 54 17.44 -4.50 5.66
C THR A 54 17.30 -3.17 4.93
N ALA A 55 18.17 -2.88 3.97
CA ALA A 55 18.07 -1.67 3.15
C ALA A 55 18.45 -1.94 1.69
N ARG A 56 17.72 -1.31 0.77
CA ARG A 56 17.99 -1.34 -0.68
C ARG A 56 17.76 0.06 -1.25
N ARG A 57 18.82 0.65 -1.84
CA ARG A 57 18.79 2.01 -2.41
C ARG A 57 18.23 3.06 -1.44
N ALA A 58 18.50 2.92 -0.15
CA ALA A 58 17.95 3.78 0.90
C ALA A 58 18.40 5.25 0.77
N ASP A 59 19.59 5.48 0.19
CA ASP A 59 20.14 6.82 -0.03
C ASP A 59 19.72 7.45 -1.38
N GLU A 60 18.99 6.70 -2.23
CA GLU A 60 18.46 7.25 -3.47
C GLU A 60 17.18 8.04 -3.24
N ARG A 61 16.97 9.07 -4.08
CA ARG A 61 15.78 9.92 -4.00
C ARG A 61 14.62 9.31 -4.78
N PHE A 62 13.47 9.17 -4.11
CA PHE A 62 12.21 8.75 -4.69
C PHE A 62 11.13 9.84 -4.49
N PRO A 63 10.18 10.02 -5.42
CA PRO A 63 9.07 10.94 -5.23
C PRO A 63 8.17 10.45 -4.08
N MET A 64 7.90 11.30 -3.09
CA MET A 64 7.06 10.93 -1.95
C MET A 64 5.58 10.72 -2.30
N MET A 65 5.08 11.34 -3.38
CA MET A 65 3.66 11.26 -3.76
C MET A 65 2.75 11.60 -2.54
N SER A 66 1.79 10.73 -2.20
CA SER A 66 0.92 10.93 -1.03
C SER A 66 1.57 10.57 0.32
N THR A 67 2.76 9.97 0.39
CA THR A 67 3.41 9.64 1.69
C THR A 67 3.84 10.89 2.45
N PHE A 68 4.09 12.00 1.74
CA PHE A 68 4.34 13.32 2.33
C PHE A 68 3.23 13.76 3.30
N LYS A 69 1.98 13.32 3.10
CA LYS A 69 0.85 13.68 3.98
C LYS A 69 1.10 13.30 5.44
N VAL A 70 1.89 12.25 5.70
CA VAL A 70 2.26 11.84 7.07
C VAL A 70 3.10 12.93 7.75
N VAL A 71 4.15 13.40 7.06
CA VAL A 71 5.02 14.48 7.56
C VAL A 71 4.24 15.78 7.69
N LEU A 72 3.36 16.10 6.73
CA LEU A 72 2.47 17.26 6.79
C LEU A 72 1.55 17.21 8.02
N CYS A 73 0.87 16.09 8.25
CA CYS A 73 0.02 15.92 9.43
C CYS A 73 0.84 16.02 10.72
N GLY A 74 2.05 15.47 10.76
CA GLY A 74 2.97 15.63 11.88
C GLY A 74 3.31 17.10 12.17
N ALA A 75 3.61 17.88 11.12
CA ALA A 75 3.87 19.31 11.25
C ALA A 75 2.64 20.11 11.70
N VAL A 76 1.44 19.75 11.20
CA VAL A 76 0.18 20.32 11.67
C VAL A 76 0.00 19.99 13.15
N LEU A 77 0.06 18.72 13.55
CA LEU A 77 -0.08 18.32 14.95
C LEU A 77 0.94 19.02 15.85
N ALA A 78 2.20 19.14 15.44
CA ALA A 78 3.24 19.85 16.21
C ALA A 78 2.92 21.34 16.41
N ARG A 79 2.23 21.98 15.46
CA ARG A 79 1.78 23.38 15.58
C ARG A 79 0.52 23.53 16.44
N TRP A 80 -0.38 22.55 16.39
CA TRP A 80 -1.71 22.61 17.03
C TRP A 80 -1.77 21.95 18.40
N MET A 81 -0.80 21.09 18.74
CA MET A 81 -0.66 20.46 20.05
C MET A 81 0.50 21.11 20.82
N PRO A 82 0.33 22.32 21.38
CA PRO A 82 1.07 22.67 22.58
C PRO A 82 0.70 21.66 23.69
N VAL A 83 1.54 21.53 24.71
CA VAL A 83 1.36 20.63 25.88
C VAL A 83 0.18 21.06 26.80
N THR A 84 -0.87 21.62 26.21
CA THR A 84 -2.06 22.14 26.89
C THR A 84 -3.32 21.66 26.19
N ASN A 85 -4.29 21.25 26.98
CA ASN A 85 -5.48 20.46 26.70
C ASN A 85 -6.64 21.19 25.97
N SER A 86 -6.39 22.19 25.13
CA SER A 86 -7.47 22.93 24.46
C SER A 86 -7.69 22.48 23.01
N TRP A 87 -8.34 21.33 22.83
CA TRP A 87 -8.91 20.90 21.53
C TRP A 87 -10.25 21.60 21.29
N SER A 88 -10.21 22.90 21.01
CA SER A 88 -11.42 23.66 20.68
C SER A 88 -11.14 24.68 19.59
N GLU A 89 -10.83 24.19 18.39
CA GLU A 89 -11.10 25.01 17.20
C GLU A 89 -11.45 24.15 15.98
N ARG A 90 -12.63 24.43 15.45
CA ARG A 90 -13.35 23.62 14.46
C ARG A 90 -12.86 24.04 13.07
N SER A 91 -12.03 23.23 12.41
CA SER A 91 -11.55 23.56 11.07
C SER A 91 -12.70 23.52 10.05
N THR A 92 -13.08 24.69 9.52
CA THR A 92 -14.01 24.95 8.39
C THR A 92 -13.73 24.09 7.14
N ILE A 93 -12.54 23.49 7.05
CA ILE A 93 -12.10 22.60 5.97
C ILE A 93 -12.93 21.31 5.92
N ALA A 94 -13.36 20.78 7.07
CA ALA A 94 -14.18 19.56 7.12
C ALA A 94 -15.55 19.74 6.46
N SER A 95 -16.13 20.94 6.56
CA SER A 95 -17.43 21.23 5.96
C SER A 95 -17.40 21.12 4.44
N ARG A 96 -16.35 21.63 3.77
CA ARG A 96 -16.29 21.70 2.29
C ARG A 96 -16.15 20.33 1.62
N ILE A 97 -15.41 19.40 2.21
CA ILE A 97 -15.25 18.02 1.70
C ILE A 97 -16.54 17.22 1.91
N TRP A 98 -17.24 17.44 3.03
CA TRP A 98 -18.52 16.78 3.30
C TRP A 98 -19.62 17.16 2.30
N TRP A 99 -19.62 18.42 1.82
CA TRP A 99 -20.55 18.88 0.79
C TRP A 99 -20.33 18.22 -0.59
N THR A 100 -19.11 17.79 -0.94
CA THR A 100 -18.81 17.20 -2.26
C THR A 100 -19.18 15.72 -2.32
N THR A 101 -18.90 14.93 -1.28
CA THR A 101 -19.23 13.49 -1.25
C THR A 101 -20.72 13.23 -1.09
N ARG A 102 -21.46 14.07 -0.32
CA ARG A 102 -22.91 13.92 -0.14
C ARG A 102 -23.72 14.22 -1.41
N ARG A 103 -23.18 15.02 -2.34
CA ARG A 103 -23.84 15.31 -3.63
C ARG A 103 -23.67 14.17 -4.64
N SER A 104 -22.60 13.37 -4.51
CA SER A 104 -22.34 12.21 -5.38
C SER A 104 -23.24 11.00 -5.10
N ALA A 105 -23.81 10.90 -3.89
CA ALA A 105 -24.69 9.79 -3.50
C ALA A 105 -26.15 9.91 -4.00
N LYS A 106 -26.50 10.99 -4.71
CA LYS A 106 -27.84 11.21 -5.31
C LYS A 106 -27.85 11.12 -6.84
N THR A 107 -26.89 10.42 -7.44
CA THR A 107 -27.02 9.98 -8.83
C THR A 107 -27.53 8.54 -8.80
N PRO A 108 -28.79 8.25 -9.17
CA PRO A 108 -29.17 6.86 -9.37
C PRO A 108 -28.33 6.34 -10.53
N CYS A 109 -27.58 5.26 -10.31
CA CYS A 109 -27.00 4.48 -11.40
C CYS A 109 -28.14 4.07 -12.33
N ARG A 110 -28.30 4.78 -13.46
CA ARG A 110 -29.15 4.36 -14.57
C ARG A 110 -28.59 3.02 -15.04
N ARG A 111 -29.31 1.92 -14.73
CA ARG A 111 -29.10 0.63 -15.39
C ARG A 111 -29.14 0.87 -16.89
N HIS A 112 -28.04 0.55 -17.56
CA HIS A 112 -27.93 0.59 -19.01
C HIS A 112 -28.72 -0.62 -19.54
N ASP A 113 -30.04 -0.46 -19.73
CA ASP A 113 -30.84 -1.44 -20.46
C ASP A 113 -30.59 -1.23 -21.96
N GLY A 114 -30.02 -2.26 -22.58
CA GLY A 114 -29.67 -2.27 -23.99
C GLY A 114 -30.92 -2.45 -24.84
N ARG A 115 -31.57 -1.34 -25.23
CA ARG A 115 -32.42 -1.30 -26.42
C ARG A 115 -32.16 -0.04 -27.24
N ARG A 116 -31.58 -0.27 -28.42
CA ARG A 116 -31.47 0.70 -29.51
C ARG A 116 -32.87 1.18 -29.88
N THR A 117 -33.06 2.50 -29.91
CA THR A 117 -33.99 3.12 -30.86
C THR A 117 -33.37 4.42 -31.36
N LEU A 118 -32.94 4.36 -32.63
CA LEU A 118 -32.64 5.52 -33.45
C LEU A 118 -33.83 6.49 -33.42
N ARG A 119 -33.58 7.76 -33.06
CA ARG A 119 -34.41 8.85 -33.54
C ARG A 119 -33.58 10.11 -33.77
N ARG A 120 -33.29 10.35 -35.06
CA ARG A 120 -32.89 11.64 -35.62
C ARG A 120 -33.76 12.76 -35.04
N ARG A 121 -33.15 13.88 -34.66
CA ARG A 121 -33.77 15.19 -34.82
C ARG A 121 -32.73 16.18 -35.36
N HIS A 122 -33.05 16.66 -36.56
CA HIS A 122 -32.53 17.87 -37.18
C HIS A 122 -32.63 19.06 -36.21
N TYR A 123 -31.55 19.83 -36.11
CA TYR A 123 -31.60 21.20 -35.64
C TYR A 123 -31.62 22.12 -36.86
N HIS A 124 -32.66 22.95 -36.94
CA HIS A 124 -32.74 24.07 -37.86
C HIS A 124 -32.49 25.33 -37.01
N GLU A 125 -31.38 26.01 -37.26
CA GLU A 125 -31.02 27.27 -36.63
C GLU A 125 -31.94 28.40 -37.12
N ARG A 126 -32.32 29.27 -36.19
CA ARG A 126 -32.60 30.68 -36.42
C ARG A 126 -32.01 31.47 -35.27
#